data_AF-A0A3M1WLP4-F1
#
_entry.id   AF-A0A3M1WLP4-F1
#
_cell.length_a   1.000
_cell.length_b   1.000
_cell.length_c   1.000
_cell.angle_alpha   90.00
_cell.angle_beta   90.00
_cell.angle_gamma   90.00
#
_symmetry.space_group_name_H-M   'P 1'
#
loop_
_entity.id
_entity.type
_entity.pdbx_description
1 polymer ?
#
loop_
_entity_poly.entity_id
_entity_poly.type
_entity_poly.pdbx_seq_one_letter_code
_entity_poly.pdbx_strand_id
1 'polypeptide(L)'
;MKIRRILLLAGLCLPLVSQAGYGEYTVTYKVEARKKGERPSMQKMTFRRDGNLMRQDVVSEEGHTAIIMELDGENLIMTVLDPDSKTYSRTVSKAEGDDVVLFKLPKDDSDPCVLEPDKVCKRLGTGRFKGYRVIKWQESDRDDGDTTVYWYAPKLGIFLKLVEDGDVLTAIEIDDSAPPAHYFKPPAGYRKVNPMVLMGGGAAAPGGGGSGAAAPQQSSPRKAEAPAQAGAEEADDGGNEMVEDIKGALRNLFGN
;
A
#
# COMPACT_ATOMS: atom_id res chain seq x y z
N MET A 1 -28.42 -56.84 39.06
CA MET A 1 -27.28 -56.27 38.31
C MET A 1 -27.84 -55.29 37.28
N LYS A 2 -27.57 -53.98 37.42
CA LYS A 2 -28.01 -52.93 36.47
C LYS A 2 -26.78 -52.43 35.71
N ILE A 3 -26.71 -52.74 34.42
CA ILE A 3 -25.65 -52.29 33.51
C ILE A 3 -25.96 -50.84 33.09
N ARG A 4 -25.15 -49.88 33.56
CA ARG A 4 -25.21 -48.49 33.12
C ARG A 4 -24.47 -48.36 31.79
N ARG A 5 -25.20 -48.08 30.71
CA ARG A 5 -24.63 -47.67 29.41
C ARG A 5 -24.11 -46.23 29.54
N ILE A 6 -22.80 -46.06 29.47
CA ILE A 6 -22.14 -44.75 29.34
C ILE A 6 -22.11 -44.43 27.84
N LEU A 7 -22.92 -43.46 27.43
CA LEU A 7 -22.93 -42.92 26.08
C LEU A 7 -21.81 -41.87 25.99
N LEU A 8 -20.69 -42.23 25.37
CA LEU A 8 -19.60 -41.30 25.06
C LEU A 8 -20.06 -40.44 23.87
N LEU A 9 -20.44 -39.18 24.14
CA LEU A 9 -20.59 -38.16 23.11
C LEU A 9 -19.20 -37.86 22.53
N ALA A 10 -18.90 -38.47 21.38
CA ALA A 10 -17.85 -38.01 20.50
C ALA A 10 -18.30 -36.68 19.89
N GLY A 11 -17.98 -35.58 20.57
CA GLY A 11 -18.13 -34.23 20.03
C GLY A 11 -17.22 -34.09 18.81
N LEU A 12 -17.81 -34.10 17.61
CA LEU A 12 -17.14 -33.68 16.39
C LEU A 12 -16.75 -32.21 16.53
N CYS A 13 -15.52 -31.95 16.96
CA CYS A 13 -14.83 -30.72 16.60
C CYS A 13 -14.56 -30.79 15.10
N LEU A 14 -15.53 -30.39 14.28
CA LEU A 14 -15.26 -30.06 12.90
C LEU A 14 -14.28 -28.88 12.93
N PRO A 15 -13.05 -29.02 12.43
CA PRO A 15 -12.20 -27.86 12.24
C PRO A 15 -12.98 -26.93 11.32
N LEU A 16 -13.26 -25.72 11.80
CA LEU A 16 -13.72 -24.63 10.95
C LEU A 16 -12.71 -24.55 9.81
N VAL A 17 -13.12 -25.02 8.63
CA VAL A 17 -12.35 -24.83 7.42
C VAL A 17 -12.39 -23.34 7.18
N SER A 18 -11.35 -22.64 7.62
CA SER A 18 -11.12 -21.24 7.31
C SER A 18 -11.33 -21.09 5.81
N GLN A 19 -12.36 -20.31 5.43
CA GLN A 19 -12.65 -20.01 4.05
C GLN A 19 -11.35 -19.53 3.38
N ALA A 20 -11.19 -19.88 2.10
CA ALA A 20 -10.05 -19.54 1.26
C ALA A 20 -9.94 -18.02 0.99
N GLY A 21 -9.91 -17.23 2.06
CA GLY A 21 -9.66 -15.81 2.08
C GLY A 21 -8.19 -15.53 1.78
N TYR A 22 -7.87 -14.26 1.68
CA TYR A 22 -6.55 -13.78 1.31
C TYR A 22 -5.43 -14.39 2.17
N GLY A 23 -4.24 -14.53 1.58
CA GLY A 23 -3.13 -15.19 2.26
C GLY A 23 -2.74 -14.34 3.45
N GLU A 24 -2.66 -14.95 4.63
CA GLU A 24 -2.16 -14.29 5.82
C GLU A 24 -0.66 -14.56 5.91
N TYR A 25 0.15 -13.51 5.98
CA TYR A 25 1.60 -13.68 6.04
C TYR A 25 2.31 -12.43 6.53
N THR A 26 3.56 -12.62 6.96
CA THR A 26 4.59 -11.58 7.11
C THR A 26 5.78 -11.92 6.24
N VAL A 27 6.24 -10.98 5.40
CA VAL A 27 7.49 -11.11 4.65
C VAL A 27 8.39 -9.93 4.94
N THR A 28 9.60 -10.22 5.38
CA THR A 28 10.66 -9.23 5.56
C THR A 28 11.60 -9.28 4.38
N TYR A 29 11.89 -8.14 3.77
CA TYR A 29 12.81 -7.97 2.67
C TYR A 29 14.04 -7.18 3.10
N LYS A 30 15.16 -7.51 2.45
CA LYS A 30 16.36 -6.70 2.38
C LYS A 30 16.43 -6.07 1.00
N VAL A 31 16.83 -4.81 0.93
CA VAL A 31 17.15 -4.12 -0.33
C VAL A 31 18.66 -4.08 -0.49
N GLU A 32 19.13 -4.32 -1.70
CA GLU A 32 20.53 -4.20 -2.09
C GLU A 32 20.64 -3.25 -3.28
N ALA A 33 21.55 -2.27 -3.18
CA ALA A 33 21.73 -1.26 -4.21
C ALA A 33 22.34 -1.84 -5.50
N ARG A 34 21.99 -1.23 -6.62
CA ARG A 34 22.52 -1.49 -7.96
C ARG A 34 24.04 -1.55 -8.03
N LYS A 35 24.73 -0.57 -7.44
CA LYS A 35 26.20 -0.51 -7.52
C LYS A 35 26.84 -0.87 -6.19
N LYS A 36 27.90 -1.67 -6.28
CA LYS A 36 28.71 -2.03 -5.12
C LYS A 36 29.29 -0.77 -4.47
N GLY A 37 28.91 -0.52 -3.22
CA GLY A 37 29.35 0.63 -2.44
C GLY A 37 28.33 1.76 -2.36
N GLU A 38 27.28 1.74 -3.18
CA GLU A 38 26.10 2.58 -2.97
C GLU A 38 25.24 1.97 -1.86
N ARG A 39 24.53 2.83 -1.13
CA ARG A 39 23.53 2.41 -0.14
C ARG A 39 22.16 2.59 -0.76
N PRO A 40 21.27 1.59 -0.63
CA PRO A 40 19.91 1.75 -1.09
C PRO A 40 19.20 2.78 -0.19
N SER A 41 18.32 3.59 -0.78
CA SER A 41 17.48 4.56 -0.04
C SER A 41 16.65 3.83 1.03
N MET A 42 16.13 2.66 0.68
CA MET A 42 15.45 1.73 1.57
C MET A 42 16.41 0.62 2.02
N GLN A 43 16.46 0.32 3.32
CA GLN A 43 17.33 -0.74 3.85
C GLN A 43 16.57 -2.04 4.10
N LYS A 44 15.36 -1.91 4.65
CA LYS A 44 14.52 -3.03 5.06
C LYS A 44 13.06 -2.69 4.84
N MET A 45 12.29 -3.69 4.43
CA MET A 45 10.87 -3.56 4.20
C MET A 45 10.16 -4.77 4.82
N THR A 46 9.05 -4.57 5.52
CA THR A 46 8.25 -5.68 6.04
C THR A 46 6.82 -5.53 5.58
N PHE A 47 6.36 -6.51 4.81
CA PHE A 47 4.96 -6.62 4.38
C PHE A 47 4.22 -7.57 5.30
N ARG A 48 3.00 -7.19 5.67
CA ARG A 48 2.04 -8.01 6.40
C ARG A 48 0.72 -7.97 5.68
N ARG A 49 0.07 -9.12 5.58
CA ARG A 49 -1.26 -9.24 4.97
C ARG A 49 -2.17 -10.07 5.85
N ASP A 50 -3.41 -9.61 5.98
CA ASP A 50 -4.51 -10.31 6.64
C ASP A 50 -5.81 -9.91 5.92
N GLY A 51 -6.34 -10.79 5.06
CA GLY A 51 -7.56 -10.47 4.34
C GLY A 51 -7.39 -9.27 3.38
N ASN A 52 -8.25 -8.27 3.61
CA ASN A 52 -8.26 -6.96 2.95
C ASN A 52 -7.35 -5.93 3.63
N LEU A 53 -6.62 -6.32 4.68
CA LEU A 53 -5.66 -5.48 5.39
C LEU A 53 -4.25 -5.79 4.90
N MET A 54 -3.51 -4.73 4.64
CA MET A 54 -2.09 -4.79 4.34
C MET A 54 -1.35 -3.77 5.20
N ARG A 55 -0.14 -4.12 5.64
CA ARG A 55 0.78 -3.19 6.26
C ARG A 55 2.16 -3.33 5.65
N GLN A 56 2.77 -2.20 5.35
CA GLN A 56 4.12 -2.06 4.88
C GLN A 56 4.91 -1.22 5.88
N ASP A 57 5.93 -1.79 6.49
CA ASP A 57 6.91 -1.04 7.29
C ASP A 57 8.18 -0.85 6.46
N VAL A 58 8.58 0.40 6.25
CA VAL A 58 9.78 0.81 5.51
C VAL A 58 10.78 1.39 6.48
N VAL A 59 12.02 0.91 6.40
CA VAL A 59 13.18 1.46 7.11
C VAL A 59 14.13 2.01 6.06
N SER A 60 14.35 3.32 6.09
CA SER A 60 15.28 4.05 5.19
C SER A 60 16.38 4.74 6.00
N GLU A 61 17.29 5.43 5.32
CA GLU A 61 18.23 6.34 6.00
C GLU A 61 17.55 7.56 6.62
N GLU A 62 16.40 7.97 6.10
CA GLU A 62 15.65 9.15 6.54
C GLU A 62 14.77 8.89 7.77
N GLY A 63 14.42 7.62 8.02
CA GLY A 63 13.62 7.24 9.18
C GLY A 63 12.83 5.95 8.95
N HIS A 64 11.86 5.73 9.83
CA HIS A 64 10.94 4.61 9.73
C HIS A 64 9.56 5.12 9.36
N THR A 65 8.91 4.50 8.37
CA THR A 65 7.52 4.81 8.01
C THR A 65 6.73 3.52 7.96
N ALA A 66 5.49 3.54 8.45
CA ALA A 66 4.57 2.43 8.26
C ALA A 66 3.33 2.90 7.50
N ILE A 67 2.85 2.09 6.57
CA ILE A 67 1.64 2.35 5.79
C ILE A 67 0.70 1.17 6.04
N ILE A 68 -0.51 1.47 6.49
CA ILE A 68 -1.59 0.50 6.61
C ILE A 68 -2.60 0.80 5.51
N MET A 69 -2.90 -0.20 4.69
CA MET A 69 -3.89 -0.13 3.62
C MET A 69 -5.02 -1.11 3.94
N GLU A 70 -6.26 -0.66 3.77
CA GLU A 70 -7.47 -1.43 4.02
C GLU A 70 -8.41 -1.26 2.82
N LEU A 71 -8.82 -2.37 2.19
CA LEU A 71 -9.88 -2.37 1.20
C LEU A 71 -11.24 -2.56 1.87
N ASP A 72 -12.05 -1.50 1.86
CA ASP A 72 -13.42 -1.47 2.36
C ASP A 72 -14.41 -1.24 1.21
N GLY A 73 -14.85 -2.35 0.61
CA GLY A 73 -15.68 -2.34 -0.59
C GLY A 73 -14.92 -1.77 -1.80
N GLU A 74 -15.39 -0.63 -2.29
CA GLU A 74 -14.76 0.12 -3.40
C GLU A 74 -13.79 1.21 -2.89
N ASN A 75 -13.59 1.33 -1.57
CA ASN A 75 -12.72 2.34 -1.00
C ASN A 75 -11.38 1.73 -0.59
N LEU A 76 -10.30 2.46 -0.85
CA LEU A 76 -9.00 2.24 -0.25
C LEU A 76 -8.84 3.22 0.92
N ILE A 77 -8.63 2.67 2.11
CA ILE A 77 -8.29 3.45 3.29
C ILE A 77 -6.79 3.32 3.51
N MET A 78 -6.07 4.42 3.38
CA MET A 78 -4.63 4.47 3.63
C MET A 78 -4.35 5.23 4.92
N THR A 79 -3.56 4.63 5.81
CA THR A 79 -3.09 5.24 7.05
C THR A 79 -1.57 5.25 7.03
N VAL A 80 -0.97 6.44 6.98
CA VAL A 80 0.49 6.61 7.02
C VAL A 80 0.89 6.97 8.45
N LEU A 81 1.84 6.24 9.01
CA LEU A 81 2.33 6.37 10.36
C LEU A 81 3.78 6.84 10.34
N ASP A 82 4.05 7.90 11.09
CA ASP A 82 5.39 8.37 11.43
C ASP A 82 5.66 8.00 12.90
N PRO A 83 6.47 6.96 13.15
CA PRO A 83 6.84 6.52 14.50
C PRO A 83 7.68 7.52 15.27
N ASP A 84 8.49 8.33 14.60
CA ASP A 84 9.42 9.25 15.25
C ASP A 84 8.66 10.41 15.88
N SER A 85 7.69 10.98 15.15
CA SER A 85 6.80 12.02 15.69
C SER A 85 5.58 11.47 16.45
N LYS A 86 5.36 10.15 16.41
CA LYS A 86 4.13 9.48 16.88
C LYS A 86 2.87 10.13 16.31
N THR A 87 2.89 10.39 15.00
CA THR A 87 1.73 10.93 14.30
C THR A 87 1.27 9.99 13.20
N TYR A 88 0.04 10.18 12.75
CA TYR A 88 -0.47 9.48 11.59
C TYR A 88 -1.45 10.34 10.80
N SER A 89 -1.50 10.14 9.49
CA SER A 89 -2.57 10.63 8.64
C SER A 89 -3.44 9.45 8.20
N ARG A 90 -4.70 9.72 7.87
CA ARG A 90 -5.63 8.72 7.32
C ARG A 90 -6.41 9.37 6.19
N THR A 91 -6.29 8.81 5.01
CA THR A 91 -7.02 9.18 3.80
C THR A 91 -7.95 8.05 3.39
N VAL A 92 -9.02 8.42 2.69
CA VAL A 92 -9.95 7.48 2.06
C VAL A 92 -10.07 7.93 0.62
N SER A 93 -9.80 7.03 -0.31
CA SER A 93 -9.97 7.23 -1.74
C SER A 93 -10.79 6.09 -2.32
N LYS A 94 -11.26 6.24 -3.55
CA LYS A 94 -11.73 5.08 -4.31
C LYS A 94 -10.54 4.18 -4.62
N ALA A 95 -10.74 2.88 -4.57
CA ALA A 95 -9.76 1.90 -4.94
C ALA A 95 -9.74 1.78 -6.48
N GLU A 96 -8.75 2.38 -7.11
CA GLU A 96 -8.62 2.44 -8.58
C GLU A 96 -7.28 1.87 -9.05
N GLY A 97 -7.29 1.23 -10.22
CA GLY A 97 -6.08 0.74 -10.91
C GLY A 97 -5.12 -0.06 -10.01
N ASP A 98 -3.90 0.43 -9.90
CA ASP A 98 -2.75 -0.21 -9.23
C ASP A 98 -2.99 -0.46 -7.74
N ASP A 99 -3.80 0.38 -7.08
CA ASP A 99 -4.07 0.32 -5.64
C ASP A 99 -4.71 -1.01 -5.22
N VAL A 100 -5.46 -1.63 -6.15
CA VAL A 100 -6.09 -2.94 -5.95
C VAL A 100 -5.26 -4.11 -6.46
N VAL A 101 -4.23 -3.88 -7.28
CA VAL A 101 -3.42 -4.95 -7.86
C VAL A 101 -2.74 -5.76 -6.76
N LEU A 102 -2.12 -5.09 -5.77
CA LEU A 102 -1.49 -5.75 -4.62
C LEU A 102 -2.46 -6.65 -3.84
N PHE A 103 -3.74 -6.29 -3.81
CA PHE A 103 -4.77 -7.09 -3.16
C PHE A 103 -5.34 -8.20 -4.06
N LYS A 104 -5.20 -8.08 -5.38
CA LYS A 104 -5.82 -8.97 -6.36
C LYS A 104 -4.83 -9.86 -7.12
N LEU A 105 -3.54 -9.85 -6.76
CA LEU A 105 -2.56 -10.74 -7.39
C LEU A 105 -3.05 -12.21 -7.40
N PRO A 106 -3.01 -12.89 -8.56
CA PRO A 106 -3.59 -14.20 -8.74
C PRO A 106 -2.78 -15.27 -8.00
N LYS A 107 -3.37 -15.95 -7.00
CA LYS A 107 -2.69 -16.99 -6.20
C LYS A 107 -2.37 -18.30 -6.94
N ASP A 108 -2.31 -18.26 -8.26
CA ASP A 108 -2.04 -19.40 -9.12
C ASP A 108 -0.87 -19.08 -10.07
N ASP A 109 -0.79 -19.81 -11.17
CA ASP A 109 0.28 -19.71 -12.16
C ASP A 109 -0.03 -18.71 -13.28
N SER A 110 -1.14 -17.99 -13.19
CA SER A 110 -1.59 -17.04 -14.21
C SER A 110 -0.63 -15.86 -14.34
N ASP A 111 -0.73 -15.22 -15.50
CA ASP A 111 0.00 -14.01 -15.82
C ASP A 111 -0.37 -12.89 -14.82
N PRO A 112 0.60 -12.34 -14.05
CA PRO A 112 0.32 -11.26 -13.11
C PRO A 112 0.01 -9.92 -13.81
N CYS A 113 0.50 -9.69 -15.03
CA CYS A 113 0.23 -8.46 -15.80
C CYS A 113 -1.20 -8.42 -16.38
N VAL A 114 -2.06 -9.42 -16.14
CA VAL A 114 -3.44 -9.42 -16.67
C VAL A 114 -4.27 -8.22 -16.20
N LEU A 115 -3.86 -7.60 -15.08
CA LEU A 115 -4.52 -6.43 -14.49
C LEU A 115 -3.93 -5.10 -14.96
N GLU A 116 -2.80 -5.12 -15.67
CA GLU A 116 -2.00 -3.95 -16.03
C GLU A 116 -1.79 -3.93 -17.56
N PRO A 117 -2.70 -3.29 -18.32
CA PRO A 117 -2.76 -3.40 -19.78
C PRO A 117 -1.57 -2.76 -20.50
N ASP A 118 -0.86 -1.86 -19.83
CA ASP A 118 0.39 -1.18 -20.23
C ASP A 118 1.63 -2.04 -20.01
N LYS A 119 1.54 -3.15 -19.27
CA LYS A 119 2.64 -4.07 -19.03
C LYS A 119 2.57 -5.32 -19.92
N VAL A 120 3.72 -5.97 -20.07
CA VAL A 120 3.85 -7.29 -20.72
C VAL A 120 4.64 -8.21 -19.82
N CYS A 121 4.02 -9.32 -19.45
CA CYS A 121 4.67 -10.34 -18.65
C CYS A 121 5.11 -11.52 -19.52
N LYS A 122 6.33 -11.96 -19.28
CA LYS A 122 6.92 -13.16 -19.86
C LYS A 122 7.33 -14.12 -18.77
N ARG A 123 6.76 -15.31 -18.79
CA ARG A 123 7.17 -16.40 -17.89
C ARG A 123 8.58 -16.86 -18.28
N LEU A 124 9.52 -16.74 -17.35
CA LEU A 124 10.91 -17.18 -17.52
C LEU A 124 11.17 -18.59 -17.00
N GLY A 125 10.33 -19.09 -16.08
CA GLY A 125 10.45 -20.45 -15.57
C GLY A 125 9.81 -20.67 -14.21
N THR A 126 10.15 -21.79 -13.58
CA THR A 126 9.72 -22.11 -12.22
C THR A 126 10.91 -22.55 -11.38
N GLY A 127 10.80 -22.41 -10.06
CA GLY A 127 11.87 -22.80 -9.14
C GLY A 127 11.40 -22.87 -7.69
N ARG A 128 12.37 -22.83 -6.78
CA ARG A 128 12.13 -22.74 -5.34
C ARG A 128 12.91 -21.58 -4.74
N PHE A 129 12.30 -20.88 -3.80
CA PHE A 129 12.92 -19.80 -3.03
C PHE A 129 12.51 -19.94 -1.57
N LYS A 130 13.47 -20.11 -0.66
CA LYS A 130 13.22 -20.32 0.79
C LYS A 130 12.14 -21.37 1.10
N GLY A 131 12.13 -22.48 0.34
CA GLY A 131 11.15 -23.57 0.49
C GLY A 131 9.82 -23.36 -0.25
N TYR A 132 9.51 -22.15 -0.69
CA TYR A 132 8.33 -21.86 -1.50
C TYR A 132 8.57 -22.18 -2.97
N ARG A 133 7.55 -22.74 -3.63
CA ARG A 133 7.50 -22.80 -5.09
C ARG A 133 7.37 -21.37 -5.61
N VAL A 134 8.19 -21.01 -6.59
CA VAL A 134 8.14 -19.69 -7.23
C VAL A 134 8.06 -19.81 -8.75
N ILE A 135 7.46 -18.80 -9.36
CA ILE A 135 7.41 -18.60 -10.81
C ILE A 135 8.23 -17.35 -11.10
N LYS A 136 9.20 -17.50 -12.00
CA LYS A 136 10.01 -16.36 -12.43
C LYS A 136 9.32 -15.71 -13.62
N TRP A 137 9.05 -14.42 -13.48
CA TRP A 137 8.46 -13.59 -14.52
C TRP A 137 9.41 -12.45 -14.85
N GLN A 138 9.36 -12.00 -16.09
CA GLN A 138 9.92 -10.74 -16.54
C GLN A 138 8.75 -9.89 -16.99
N GLU A 139 8.60 -8.74 -16.37
CA GLU A 139 7.72 -7.68 -16.80
C GLU A 139 8.49 -6.71 -17.68
N SER A 140 7.80 -6.14 -18.66
CA SER A 140 8.31 -5.05 -19.47
C SER A 140 7.19 -4.02 -19.63
N ASP A 141 7.52 -2.77 -19.38
CA ASP A 141 6.65 -1.64 -19.68
C ASP A 141 6.61 -1.43 -21.21
N ARG A 142 5.44 -1.13 -21.78
CA ARG A 142 5.28 -0.95 -23.22
C ARG A 142 5.74 0.41 -23.73
N ASP A 143 5.77 1.41 -22.86
CA ASP A 143 6.03 2.81 -23.20
C ASP A 143 7.54 3.11 -23.20
N ASP A 144 8.27 2.69 -22.18
CA ASP A 144 9.73 2.90 -22.06
C ASP A 144 10.57 1.65 -22.33
N GLY A 145 9.98 0.45 -22.22
CA GLY A 145 10.68 -0.82 -22.39
C GLY A 145 11.49 -1.26 -21.16
N ASP A 146 11.35 -0.56 -20.03
CA ASP A 146 12.00 -0.92 -18.78
C ASP A 146 11.52 -2.28 -18.31
N THR A 147 12.42 -3.05 -17.70
CA THR A 147 12.16 -4.45 -17.37
C THR A 147 12.42 -4.76 -15.91
N THR A 148 11.43 -5.38 -15.30
CA THR A 148 11.50 -5.85 -13.91
C THR A 148 11.39 -7.37 -13.87
N VAL A 149 12.25 -8.02 -13.10
CA VAL A 149 12.28 -9.48 -12.98
C VAL A 149 11.93 -9.88 -11.56
N TYR A 150 10.84 -10.63 -11.40
CA TYR A 150 10.38 -11.07 -10.08
C TYR A 150 10.15 -12.58 -9.97
N TRP A 151 10.26 -13.06 -8.74
CA TRP A 151 10.01 -14.44 -8.33
C TRP A 151 8.73 -14.49 -7.51
N TYR A 152 7.63 -14.75 -8.18
CA TYR A 152 6.29 -14.81 -7.60
C TYR A 152 6.06 -16.11 -6.83
N ALA A 153 5.51 -16.05 -5.62
CA ALA A 153 5.12 -17.21 -4.82
C ALA A 153 3.59 -17.34 -4.77
N PRO A 154 2.96 -18.19 -5.62
CA PRO A 154 1.50 -18.28 -5.73
C PRO A 154 0.79 -18.59 -4.41
N LYS A 155 1.39 -19.45 -3.56
CA LYS A 155 0.84 -19.80 -2.24
C LYS A 155 0.60 -18.54 -1.39
N LEU A 156 1.51 -17.58 -1.45
CA LEU A 156 1.47 -16.36 -0.63
C LEU A 156 0.76 -15.23 -1.36
N GLY A 157 0.81 -15.21 -2.69
CA GLY A 157 0.28 -14.10 -3.47
C GLY A 157 1.20 -12.87 -3.44
N ILE A 158 2.52 -13.07 -3.39
CA ILE A 158 3.53 -11.99 -3.32
C ILE A 158 4.82 -12.40 -4.03
N PHE A 159 5.64 -11.43 -4.45
CA PHE A 159 6.98 -11.66 -4.97
C PHE A 159 7.98 -11.84 -3.81
N LEU A 160 8.80 -12.89 -3.87
CA LEU A 160 9.85 -13.14 -2.85
C LEU A 160 11.21 -12.57 -3.24
N LYS A 161 11.36 -12.18 -4.50
CA LYS A 161 12.51 -11.45 -5.00
C LYS A 161 12.07 -10.59 -6.17
N LEU A 162 12.59 -9.38 -6.26
CA LEU A 162 12.38 -8.44 -7.36
C LEU A 162 13.73 -7.82 -7.72
N VAL A 163 13.97 -7.64 -9.01
CA VAL A 163 15.16 -7.00 -9.58
C VAL A 163 14.66 -5.97 -10.58
N GLU A 164 14.92 -4.70 -10.29
CA GLU A 164 14.44 -3.52 -11.03
C GLU A 164 15.57 -2.51 -11.06
N ASP A 165 15.95 -2.06 -12.25
CA ASP A 165 17.08 -1.15 -12.49
C ASP A 165 18.40 -1.49 -11.77
N GLY A 166 18.57 -2.78 -11.45
CA GLY A 166 19.71 -3.33 -10.74
C GLY A 166 19.62 -3.27 -9.22
N ASP A 167 18.63 -2.58 -8.66
CA ASP A 167 18.26 -2.77 -7.27
C ASP A 167 17.63 -4.15 -7.08
N VAL A 168 17.89 -4.74 -5.92
CA VAL A 168 17.45 -6.11 -5.60
C VAL A 168 16.73 -6.11 -4.27
N LEU A 169 15.42 -6.33 -4.34
CA LEU A 169 14.58 -6.60 -3.17
C LEU A 169 14.50 -8.11 -2.97
N THR A 170 14.98 -8.63 -1.84
CA THR A 170 14.99 -10.07 -1.55
C THR A 170 14.34 -10.36 -0.21
N ALA A 171 13.34 -11.24 -0.20
CA ALA A 171 12.75 -11.75 1.02
C ALA A 171 13.83 -12.48 1.83
N ILE A 172 14.03 -12.07 3.09
CA ILE A 172 14.96 -12.66 4.05
C ILE A 172 14.25 -13.48 5.11
N GLU A 173 13.00 -13.14 5.45
CA GLU A 173 12.17 -13.88 6.41
C GLU A 173 10.75 -13.97 5.86
N ILE A 174 10.11 -15.13 6.07
CA ILE A 174 8.75 -15.42 5.61
C ILE A 174 8.07 -16.18 6.74
N ASP A 175 6.94 -15.66 7.20
CA ASP A 175 6.01 -16.30 8.13
C ASP A 175 4.64 -16.37 7.45
N ASP A 176 4.10 -17.58 7.28
CA ASP A 176 2.82 -17.83 6.62
C ASP A 176 1.64 -17.95 7.60
N SER A 177 1.81 -17.42 8.81
CA SER A 177 0.74 -17.27 9.79
C SER A 177 0.10 -15.88 9.78
N ALA A 178 -1.13 -15.81 10.30
CA ALA A 178 -1.85 -14.58 10.59
C ALA A 178 -1.00 -13.56 11.36
N PRO A 179 -0.70 -12.37 10.78
CA PRO A 179 -0.11 -11.31 11.55
C PRO A 179 -1.06 -10.88 12.69
N PRO A 180 -0.54 -10.64 13.90
CA PRO A 180 -1.34 -10.10 14.99
C PRO A 180 -2.13 -8.84 14.60
N ALA A 181 -3.44 -8.81 14.92
CA ALA A 181 -4.35 -7.75 14.52
C ALA A 181 -3.93 -6.33 14.95
N HIS A 182 -3.08 -6.18 15.97
CA HIS A 182 -2.56 -4.88 16.41
C HIS A 182 -1.63 -4.23 15.37
N TYR A 183 -1.07 -5.00 14.43
CA TYR A 183 -0.26 -4.44 13.35
C TYR A 183 -1.10 -3.56 12.41
N PHE A 184 -2.39 -3.81 12.26
CA PHE A 184 -3.24 -3.07 11.33
C PHE A 184 -4.00 -1.91 11.98
N LYS A 185 -3.48 -1.39 13.10
CA LYS A 185 -4.05 -0.23 13.80
C LYS A 185 -2.96 0.77 14.15
N PRO A 186 -3.26 2.09 14.16
CA PRO A 186 -2.38 3.07 14.78
C PRO A 186 -2.10 2.69 16.23
N PRO A 187 -0.82 2.65 16.67
CA PRO A 187 -0.49 2.34 18.05
C PRO A 187 -1.06 3.38 19.02
N ALA A 188 -1.25 2.97 20.28
CA ALA A 188 -1.71 3.88 21.33
C ALA A 188 -0.73 5.07 21.50
N GLY A 189 -1.29 6.27 21.67
CA GLY A 189 -0.51 7.51 21.84
C GLY A 189 -0.12 8.19 20.52
N TYR A 190 -0.45 7.60 19.36
CA TYR A 190 -0.29 8.30 18.09
C TYR A 190 -1.35 9.39 17.94
N ARG A 191 -0.93 10.56 17.47
CA ARG A 191 -1.82 11.70 17.19
C ARG A 191 -2.18 11.77 15.72
N LYS A 192 -3.47 11.82 15.41
CA LYS A 192 -3.93 12.08 14.03
C LYS A 192 -3.52 13.49 13.62
N VAL A 193 -2.94 13.63 12.44
CA VAL A 193 -2.65 14.91 11.79
C VAL A 193 -3.36 15.00 10.44
N ASN A 194 -3.53 16.22 9.94
CA ASN A 194 -4.06 16.43 8.60
C ASN A 194 -3.01 15.95 7.59
N PRO A 195 -3.38 15.14 6.58
CA PRO A 195 -2.44 14.65 5.57
C PRO A 195 -1.66 15.77 4.85
N MET A 196 -2.24 16.96 4.66
CA MET A 196 -1.55 18.11 4.08
C MET A 196 -0.33 18.56 4.89
N VAL A 197 -0.36 18.38 6.22
CA VAL A 197 0.75 18.75 7.11
C VAL A 197 1.91 17.74 6.98
N LEU A 198 1.61 16.49 6.63
CA LEU A 198 2.60 15.41 6.52
C LEU A 198 3.33 15.47 5.17
N MET A 199 2.64 15.89 4.09
CA MET A 199 3.21 16.04 2.74
C MET A 199 3.82 17.44 2.50
N GLY A 200 3.30 18.49 3.16
CA GLY A 200 3.67 19.89 2.89
C GLY A 200 4.92 20.41 3.62
N GLY A 201 5.68 19.55 4.31
CA GLY A 201 6.84 19.97 5.11
C GLY A 201 8.05 20.50 4.32
N GLY A 202 8.02 20.43 2.98
CA GLY A 202 9.14 20.81 2.11
C GLY A 202 9.14 22.22 1.53
N ALA A 203 8.05 23.00 1.64
CA ALA A 203 7.98 24.30 0.97
C ALA A 203 7.14 25.34 1.74
N ALA A 204 7.54 25.67 2.97
CA ALA A 204 7.25 27.01 3.47
C ALA A 204 8.12 28.00 2.67
N ALA A 205 7.60 28.48 1.54
CA ALA A 205 8.19 29.59 0.81
C ALA A 205 8.44 30.74 1.80
N PRO A 206 9.68 31.23 1.97
CA PRO A 206 9.94 32.34 2.87
C PRO A 206 9.17 33.56 2.35
N GLY A 207 8.32 34.10 3.23
CA GLY A 207 7.44 35.21 2.95
C GLY A 207 8.17 36.38 2.30
N GLY A 208 7.74 36.70 1.09
CA GLY A 208 7.96 38.01 0.49
C GLY A 208 7.15 39.03 1.28
N GLY A 209 7.81 39.71 2.21
CA GLY A 209 7.28 40.91 2.85
C GLY A 209 7.01 41.99 1.79
N GLY A 210 5.73 42.26 1.56
CA GLY A 210 5.27 43.34 0.71
C GLY A 210 4.25 44.19 1.46
N SER A 211 4.75 45.06 2.32
CA SER A 211 3.97 46.12 2.97
C SER A 211 3.42 47.07 1.91
N GLY A 212 2.11 47.02 1.66
CA GLY A 212 1.41 47.95 0.77
C GLY A 212 0.07 48.36 1.36
N ALA A 213 0.09 49.48 2.08
CA ALA A 213 -1.11 50.13 2.60
C ALA A 213 -1.96 50.73 1.45
N ALA A 214 -3.26 50.44 1.42
CA ALA A 214 -4.27 51.27 0.75
C ALA A 214 -5.65 51.10 1.41
N ALA A 215 -6.39 52.22 1.41
CA ALA A 215 -7.51 52.62 2.24
C ALA A 215 -8.86 51.89 2.01
N PRO A 216 -9.85 52.06 2.91
CA PRO A 216 -11.18 51.44 2.78
C PRO A 216 -12.09 52.22 1.83
N GLN A 217 -12.89 51.51 1.03
CA GLN A 217 -13.98 52.09 0.25
C GLN A 217 -15.35 51.50 0.67
N GLN A 218 -16.24 52.43 0.98
CA GLN A 218 -17.61 52.29 1.46
C GLN A 218 -18.59 51.72 0.42
N SER A 219 -19.41 50.79 0.90
CA SER A 219 -20.86 50.58 0.68
C SER A 219 -21.58 51.11 -0.58
N SER A 220 -22.36 50.23 -1.19
CA SER A 220 -23.78 50.49 -1.52
C SER A 220 -24.60 49.19 -1.64
N PRO A 221 -25.91 49.20 -1.30
CA PRO A 221 -26.75 48.02 -1.26
C PRO A 221 -27.39 47.74 -2.62
N ARG A 222 -27.44 46.47 -3.05
CA ARG A 222 -28.18 46.05 -4.24
C ARG A 222 -29.29 45.06 -3.90
N LYS A 223 -30.49 45.57 -4.14
CA LYS A 223 -31.82 45.00 -4.36
C LYS A 223 -31.89 43.52 -4.75
N ALA A 224 -32.85 42.84 -4.12
CA ALA A 224 -33.29 41.47 -4.40
C ALA A 224 -33.95 41.32 -5.78
N GLU A 225 -33.61 40.25 -6.50
CA GLU A 225 -34.40 39.69 -7.59
C GLU A 225 -34.20 38.15 -7.66
N ALA A 226 -35.21 37.46 -8.18
CA ALA A 226 -35.64 36.08 -7.90
C ALA A 226 -34.86 34.96 -8.65
N PRO A 227 -35.22 33.67 -8.50
CA PRO A 227 -34.27 32.55 -8.53
C PRO A 227 -33.87 32.10 -9.94
N ALA A 228 -32.57 31.92 -10.13
CA ALA A 228 -32.00 31.22 -11.28
C ALA A 228 -31.72 29.75 -10.92
N GLN A 229 -31.76 28.94 -11.97
CA GLN A 229 -31.78 27.49 -11.99
C GLN A 229 -30.55 26.84 -11.35
N ALA A 230 -30.77 25.66 -10.77
CA ALA A 230 -29.75 24.77 -10.23
C ALA A 230 -28.74 24.40 -11.33
N GLY A 231 -27.56 25.03 -11.28
CA GLY A 231 -26.35 24.52 -11.90
C GLY A 231 -25.77 23.44 -11.00
N ALA A 232 -25.52 22.27 -11.57
CA ALA A 232 -24.76 21.23 -10.92
C ALA A 232 -23.38 21.78 -10.57
N GLU A 233 -23.07 21.78 -9.28
CA GLU A 233 -21.76 22.04 -8.73
C GLU A 233 -20.87 20.87 -9.17
N GLU A 234 -19.99 21.12 -10.14
CA GLU A 234 -18.89 20.21 -10.46
C GLU A 234 -18.03 20.09 -9.19
N ALA A 235 -18.03 18.88 -8.63
CA ALA A 235 -17.08 18.52 -7.60
C ALA A 235 -15.67 18.65 -8.19
N ASP A 236 -14.93 19.60 -7.65
CA ASP A 236 -13.52 19.86 -7.92
C ASP A 236 -12.70 18.56 -7.78
N ASP A 237 -12.17 18.08 -8.91
CA ASP A 237 -11.35 16.87 -9.10
C ASP A 237 -9.90 17.06 -8.57
N GLY A 238 -9.74 17.85 -7.51
CA GLY A 238 -8.46 18.08 -6.83
C GLY A 238 -7.98 16.89 -5.98
N GLY A 239 -8.70 15.77 -6.01
CA GLY A 239 -8.38 14.57 -5.25
C GLY A 239 -7.37 13.64 -5.93
N ASN A 240 -7.18 13.76 -7.26
CA ASN A 240 -6.41 12.77 -8.03
C ASN A 240 -4.91 13.08 -8.11
N GLU A 241 -4.51 14.36 -8.10
CA GLU A 241 -3.10 14.77 -8.13
C GLU A 241 -2.33 14.27 -6.89
N MET A 242 -2.99 14.26 -5.72
CA MET A 242 -2.41 13.78 -4.47
C MET A 242 -2.16 12.26 -4.46
N VAL A 243 -3.01 11.47 -5.13
CA VAL A 243 -2.86 10.02 -5.25
C VAL A 243 -1.72 9.69 -6.21
N GLU A 244 -1.58 10.44 -7.30
CA GLU A 244 -0.46 10.31 -8.23
C GLU A 244 0.87 10.76 -7.61
N ASP A 245 0.89 11.75 -6.71
CA ASP A 245 2.08 12.11 -5.93
C ASP A 245 2.46 11.03 -4.91
N ILE A 246 1.50 10.34 -4.31
CA ILE A 246 1.77 9.19 -3.43
C ILE A 246 2.27 8.00 -4.24
N LYS A 247 1.67 7.70 -5.38
CA LYS A 247 2.14 6.67 -6.31
C LYS A 247 3.51 7.03 -6.88
N GLY A 248 3.75 8.31 -7.14
CA GLY A 248 5.03 8.88 -7.56
C GLY A 248 6.06 8.81 -6.44
N ALA A 249 5.70 9.06 -5.19
CA ALA A 249 6.57 8.90 -4.03
C ALA A 249 6.85 7.42 -3.72
N LEU A 250 5.88 6.54 -3.92
CA LEU A 250 6.07 5.08 -3.85
C LEU A 250 6.95 4.61 -5.01
N ARG A 251 6.72 5.06 -6.26
CA ARG A 251 7.61 4.83 -7.41
C ARG A 251 9.01 5.37 -7.13
N ASN A 252 9.16 6.57 -6.60
CA ASN A 252 10.44 7.16 -6.22
C ASN A 252 11.10 6.44 -5.02
N LEU A 253 10.31 5.85 -4.11
CA LEU A 253 10.78 4.96 -3.05
C LEU A 253 11.28 3.61 -3.59
N PHE A 254 10.83 3.22 -4.79
CA PHE A 254 11.28 2.04 -5.53
C PHE A 254 12.26 2.35 -6.68
N GLY A 255 12.58 3.64 -6.90
CA GLY A 255 13.62 4.11 -7.83
C GLY A 255 13.11 4.43 -9.24
N ASN A 256 13.43 5.65 -9.71
CA ASN A 256 13.82 5.93 -11.10
C ASN A 256 15.36 6.00 -11.14
#